data_AF-A0A8J9WYE9-F1
#
_entry.id   AF-A0A8J9WYE9-F1
#
_cell.length_a   1.000
_cell.length_b   1.000
_cell.length_c   1.000
_cell.angle_alpha   90.00
_cell.angle_beta   90.00
_cell.angle_gamma   90.00
#
_symmetry.space_group_name_H-M   'P 1'
#
loop_
_entity.id
_entity.type
_entity.pdbx_description
1 polymer ?
#
loop_
_entity_poly.entity_id
_entity_poly.type
_entity_poly.pdbx_seq_one_letter_code
_entity_poly.pdbx_strand_id
1 'polypeptide(L)'
;SGLGNLGNTCFMNSTLQCLAHTHPLKRYFLSGEYGDDLNRNNPLGTGGDLATQFAQLMMDIWITTAPPRNFLSEASTGYDSSSSLANNVVYPRNFKYTLGKHAERFVGYDQHDSQELATYLLDALHEDTNLVTKKPYVEKPEQKDTESDQEAADNAWELHLKRENSKVLENFMGQIKSRVQCCKANCNRVSTTFDPFMYLSVPIPGSMERILKVTYVPMNPQQRMQKLEITISKMATMKEL
;
A
#
# COMPACT_ATOMS: atom_id res chain seq x y z
N SER A 1 -15.88 12.80 -2.70
CA SER A 1 -16.86 12.02 -3.50
C SER A 1 -16.74 10.55 -3.24
N GLY A 2 -17.82 9.79 -3.39
CA GLY A 2 -17.75 8.32 -3.47
C GLY A 2 -17.18 7.87 -4.83
N LEU A 3 -16.66 6.64 -4.90
CA LEU A 3 -16.23 6.04 -6.17
C LEU A 3 -17.20 4.93 -6.58
N GLY A 4 -17.71 5.01 -7.81
CA GLY A 4 -18.60 4.01 -8.38
C GLY A 4 -17.87 2.69 -8.63
N ASN A 5 -18.54 1.57 -8.34
CA ASN A 5 -17.99 0.24 -8.63
C ASN A 5 -18.16 -0.07 -10.14
N LEU A 6 -17.10 -0.58 -10.78
CA LEU A 6 -17.07 -0.91 -12.21
C LEU A 6 -17.11 -2.43 -12.47
N GLY A 7 -17.50 -3.21 -11.46
CA GLY A 7 -17.50 -4.68 -11.47
C GLY A 7 -16.34 -5.21 -10.62
N ASN A 8 -16.62 -5.67 -9.40
CA ASN A 8 -15.61 -6.16 -8.45
C ASN A 8 -14.41 -5.21 -8.21
N THR A 9 -14.56 -3.90 -8.43
CA THR A 9 -13.47 -2.91 -8.27
C THR A 9 -13.49 -2.22 -6.90
N CYS A 10 -14.11 -2.81 -5.89
CA CYS A 10 -14.18 -2.19 -4.56
C CYS A 10 -12.80 -2.08 -3.89
N PHE A 11 -11.89 -3.03 -4.14
CA PHE A 11 -10.49 -2.97 -3.71
C PHE A 11 -9.79 -1.72 -4.27
N MET A 12 -10.07 -1.39 -5.54
CA MET A 12 -9.54 -0.19 -6.19
C MET A 12 -10.12 1.07 -5.60
N ASN A 13 -11.43 1.09 -5.37
CA ASN A 13 -12.09 2.23 -4.77
C ASN A 13 -11.56 2.51 -3.35
N SER A 14 -11.35 1.48 -2.51
CA SER A 14 -10.78 1.66 -1.17
C SER A 14 -9.36 2.21 -1.23
N THR A 15 -8.49 1.66 -2.09
CA THR A 15 -7.11 2.13 -2.25
C THR A 15 -7.05 3.58 -2.72
N LEU A 16 -7.83 3.92 -3.77
CA LEU A 16 -7.88 5.27 -4.31
C LEU A 16 -8.40 6.28 -3.29
N GLN A 17 -9.40 5.94 -2.49
CA GLN A 17 -9.91 6.82 -1.43
C GLN A 17 -8.84 7.09 -0.36
N CYS A 18 -8.10 6.07 0.08
CA CYS A 18 -7.01 6.23 1.04
C CYS A 18 -5.92 7.16 0.52
N LEU A 19 -5.45 6.94 -0.71
CA LEU A 19 -4.41 7.77 -1.32
C LEU A 19 -4.92 9.19 -1.60
N ALA A 20 -6.14 9.35 -2.11
CA ALA A 20 -6.72 10.65 -2.44
C ALA A 20 -6.93 11.56 -1.21
N HIS A 21 -7.06 10.97 -0.03
CA HIS A 21 -7.18 11.69 1.24
C HIS A 21 -5.85 11.86 1.98
N THR A 22 -4.74 11.36 1.41
CA THR A 22 -3.40 11.59 1.97
C THR A 22 -2.94 13.01 1.62
N HIS A 23 -2.85 13.89 2.64
CA HIS A 23 -2.70 15.33 2.44
C HIS A 23 -1.51 15.73 1.56
N PRO A 24 -0.29 15.18 1.73
CA PRO A 24 0.83 15.54 0.88
C PRO A 24 0.63 15.17 -0.60
N LEU A 25 0.16 13.94 -0.89
CA LEU A 25 -0.18 13.53 -2.26
C LEU A 25 -1.27 14.41 -2.86
N LYS A 26 -2.32 14.68 -2.08
CA LYS A 26 -3.41 15.54 -2.51
C LYS A 26 -2.92 16.92 -2.92
N ARG A 27 -2.06 17.54 -2.09
CA ARG A 27 -1.49 18.85 -2.41
C ARG A 27 -0.67 18.79 -3.70
N TYR A 28 0.22 17.81 -3.80
CA TYR A 28 1.13 17.64 -4.94
C TYR A 28 0.41 17.45 -6.28
N PHE A 29 -0.62 16.59 -6.32
CA PHE A 29 -1.38 16.35 -7.54
C PHE A 29 -2.36 17.48 -7.89
N LEU A 30 -3.01 18.09 -6.88
CA LEU A 30 -3.97 19.18 -7.13
C LEU A 30 -3.31 20.53 -7.43
N SER A 31 -2.06 20.77 -6.98
CA SER A 31 -1.32 21.98 -7.35
C SER A 31 -0.80 21.94 -8.79
N GLY A 32 -0.74 20.75 -9.39
CA GLY A 32 -0.16 20.54 -10.72
C GLY A 32 1.37 20.34 -10.71
N GLU A 33 2.03 20.43 -9.55
CA GLU A 33 3.48 20.25 -9.39
C GLU A 33 3.98 18.92 -9.97
N TYR A 34 3.15 17.86 -9.91
CA TYR A 34 3.50 16.56 -10.49
C TYR A 34 3.85 16.62 -11.99
N GLY A 35 3.29 17.59 -12.72
CA GLY A 35 3.52 17.75 -14.15
C GLY A 35 4.96 18.08 -14.51
N ASP A 36 5.63 18.87 -13.67
CA ASP A 36 7.04 19.24 -13.85
C ASP A 36 7.99 18.07 -13.52
N ASP A 37 7.55 17.16 -12.65
CA ASP A 37 8.31 16.00 -12.20
C ASP A 37 8.10 14.75 -13.09
N LEU A 38 7.20 14.81 -14.08
CA LEU A 38 6.86 13.64 -14.92
C LEU A 38 8.08 13.10 -15.69
N ASN A 39 8.50 11.89 -15.34
CA ASN A 39 9.57 11.17 -16.01
C ASN A 39 9.03 10.15 -17.02
N ARG A 40 8.75 10.64 -18.22
CA ARG A 40 8.18 9.84 -19.32
C ARG A 40 9.11 8.77 -19.89
N ASN A 41 10.41 8.88 -19.62
CA ASN A 41 11.44 8.01 -20.19
C ASN A 41 11.95 6.98 -19.19
N ASN A 42 11.43 6.96 -17.95
CA ASN A 42 11.84 5.99 -16.95
C ASN A 42 11.40 4.59 -17.38
N PRO A 43 12.32 3.64 -17.64
CA PRO A 43 11.96 2.29 -18.05
C PRO A 43 11.22 1.49 -16.97
N LEU A 44 11.23 1.96 -15.71
CA LEU A 44 10.51 1.36 -14.59
C LEU A 44 9.14 2.03 -14.34
N GLY A 45 8.86 3.16 -14.99
CA GLY A 45 7.59 3.87 -14.87
C GLY A 45 6.56 3.43 -15.92
N THR A 46 5.46 4.17 -16.00
CA THR A 46 4.37 3.95 -16.96
C THR A 46 4.35 4.98 -18.09
N GLY A 47 5.44 5.73 -18.26
CA GLY A 47 5.52 6.86 -19.18
C GLY A 47 4.78 8.11 -18.69
N GLY A 48 4.43 8.18 -17.40
CA GLY A 48 3.61 9.23 -16.81
C GLY A 48 2.11 9.03 -16.97
N ASP A 49 1.67 7.90 -17.56
CA ASP A 49 0.25 7.62 -17.82
C ASP A 49 -0.54 7.50 -16.51
N LEU A 50 -0.04 6.72 -15.54
CA LEU A 50 -0.73 6.52 -14.27
C LEU A 50 -0.72 7.77 -13.40
N ALA A 51 0.40 8.49 -13.31
CA ALA A 51 0.45 9.77 -12.59
C ALA A 51 -0.55 10.79 -13.17
N THR A 52 -0.65 10.89 -14.50
CA THR A 52 -1.60 11.79 -15.18
C THR A 52 -3.05 11.40 -14.89
N GLN A 53 -3.39 10.11 -14.99
CA GLN A 53 -4.75 9.64 -14.73
C GLN A 53 -5.14 9.70 -13.26
N PHE A 54 -4.18 9.50 -12.35
CA PHE A 54 -4.37 9.71 -10.93
C PHE A 54 -4.63 11.20 -10.64
N ALA A 55 -3.87 12.12 -11.22
CA ALA A 55 -4.09 13.55 -11.08
C ALA A 55 -5.49 13.97 -11.58
N GLN A 56 -5.92 13.48 -12.75
CA GLN A 56 -7.27 13.75 -13.27
C GLN A 56 -8.34 13.23 -12.32
N LEU A 57 -8.18 12.01 -11.79
CA LEU A 57 -9.10 11.46 -10.80
C LEU A 57 -9.14 12.30 -9.51
N MET A 58 -8.01 12.83 -9.06
CA MET A 58 -7.94 13.74 -7.91
C MET A 58 -8.75 15.02 -8.16
N MET A 59 -8.65 15.60 -9.36
CA MET A 59 -9.46 16.75 -9.76
C MET A 59 -10.95 16.41 -9.75
N ASP A 60 -11.33 15.24 -10.29
CA ASP A 60 -12.72 14.78 -10.30
C ASP A 60 -13.26 14.55 -8.88
N ILE A 61 -12.45 14.02 -7.96
CA ILE A 61 -12.86 13.80 -6.56
C ILE A 61 -13.02 15.13 -5.80
N TRP A 62 -12.08 16.07 -5.97
CA TRP A 62 -11.94 17.23 -5.07
C TRP A 62 -12.41 18.57 -5.66
N ILE A 63 -12.32 18.77 -6.98
CA ILE A 63 -12.60 20.06 -7.63
C ILE A 63 -13.93 20.04 -8.39
N THR A 64 -14.11 19.12 -9.34
CA THR A 64 -15.26 19.04 -10.28
C THR A 64 -16.61 18.72 -9.60
N THR A 65 -16.60 18.72 -8.28
CA THR A 65 -17.45 17.94 -7.40
C THR A 65 -17.84 18.75 -6.15
N ALA A 66 -17.09 19.81 -5.86
CA ALA A 66 -17.60 20.89 -5.05
C ALA A 66 -18.62 21.69 -5.88
N PRO A 67 -19.85 21.93 -5.38
CA PRO A 67 -20.69 22.94 -6.02
C PRO A 67 -19.89 24.24 -6.07
N PRO A 68 -20.00 25.03 -7.16
CA PRO A 68 -19.38 26.35 -7.18
C PRO A 68 -19.88 27.08 -5.94
N ARG A 69 -18.96 27.57 -5.11
CA ARG A 69 -19.28 28.56 -4.08
C ARG A 69 -19.70 29.83 -4.82
N ASN A 70 -20.96 29.86 -5.24
CA ASN A 70 -21.55 31.00 -5.89
C ASN A 70 -21.51 32.15 -4.88
N PHE A 71 -20.65 33.12 -5.19
CA PHE A 71 -20.98 34.52 -4.97
C PHE A 71 -22.43 34.74 -5.44
N LEU A 72 -23.19 35.38 -4.57
CA LEU A 72 -24.59 35.72 -4.76
C LEU A 72 -24.82 36.36 -6.13
N SER A 73 -25.70 35.74 -6.92
CA SER A 73 -26.43 36.41 -7.99
C SER A 73 -27.80 35.74 -8.07
N GLU A 74 -28.75 36.33 -7.37
CA GLU A 74 -30.18 36.03 -7.50
C GLU A 74 -30.65 36.37 -8.92
N ALA A 75 -31.15 35.38 -9.65
CA ALA A 75 -32.19 35.53 -10.65
C ALA A 75 -32.65 34.14 -11.15
N SER A 76 -33.70 33.64 -10.51
CA SER A 76 -34.85 32.90 -11.05
C SER A 76 -34.87 32.62 -12.58
N THR A 77 -35.17 31.43 -13.11
CA THR A 77 -36.40 30.63 -13.00
C THR A 77 -36.20 29.35 -13.84
N GLY A 78 -36.73 28.19 -13.40
CA GLY A 78 -36.75 26.98 -14.24
C GLY A 78 -36.95 25.68 -13.47
N TYR A 79 -38.21 25.26 -13.42
CA TYR A 79 -38.70 23.97 -12.93
C TYR A 79 -38.15 22.81 -13.77
N ASP A 80 -37.37 21.88 -13.17
CA ASP A 80 -37.68 20.43 -13.27
C ASP A 80 -36.86 19.55 -12.31
N SER A 81 -37.50 18.45 -11.89
CA SER A 81 -36.95 17.21 -11.33
C SER A 81 -36.40 17.21 -9.89
N SER A 82 -37.25 16.79 -8.97
CA SER A 82 -36.87 16.25 -7.66
C SER A 82 -35.86 15.11 -7.78
N SER A 83 -34.67 15.29 -7.21
CA SER A 83 -33.88 14.33 -6.40
C SER A 83 -32.40 14.45 -6.72
N SER A 84 -31.68 15.27 -5.94
CA SER A 84 -30.26 15.08 -5.66
C SER A 84 -29.81 16.21 -4.73
N LEU A 85 -29.91 16.07 -3.41
CA LEU A 85 -28.76 15.54 -2.65
C LEU A 85 -27.85 14.72 -3.57
N ALA A 86 -27.10 15.40 -4.46
CA ALA A 86 -26.30 14.73 -5.47
C ALA A 86 -25.26 13.91 -4.73
N ASN A 87 -25.54 12.62 -4.57
CA ASN A 87 -24.59 11.61 -4.19
C ASN A 87 -23.46 11.72 -5.19
N ASN A 88 -22.42 12.43 -4.77
CA ASN A 88 -21.35 12.83 -5.63
C ASN A 88 -20.46 11.60 -5.82
N VAL A 89 -20.76 10.85 -6.88
CA VAL A 89 -20.11 9.59 -7.24
C VAL A 89 -19.28 9.81 -8.50
N VAL A 90 -17.99 9.60 -8.40
CA VAL A 90 -17.04 9.62 -9.52
C VAL A 90 -16.82 8.18 -10.01
N TYR A 91 -16.86 7.96 -11.32
CA TYR A 91 -16.59 6.64 -11.92
C TYR A 91 -15.18 6.61 -12.52
N PRO A 92 -14.21 5.91 -11.91
CA PRO A 92 -12.80 5.94 -12.31
C PRO A 92 -12.52 5.08 -13.55
N ARG A 93 -13.28 5.27 -14.65
CA ARG A 93 -13.20 4.44 -15.87
C ARG A 93 -11.84 4.59 -16.57
N ASN A 94 -11.40 5.82 -16.76
CA ASN A 94 -10.11 6.12 -17.40
C ASN A 94 -8.93 5.61 -16.57
N PHE A 95 -9.02 5.76 -15.24
CA PHE A 95 -8.04 5.20 -14.33
C PHE A 95 -8.01 3.66 -14.39
N LYS A 96 -9.16 2.98 -14.30
CA LYS A 96 -9.25 1.50 -14.41
C LYS A 96 -8.68 0.98 -15.72
N TYR A 97 -8.97 1.65 -16.83
CA TYR A 97 -8.43 1.30 -18.15
C TYR A 97 -6.90 1.42 -18.16
N THR A 98 -6.37 2.55 -17.66
CA THR A 98 -4.93 2.81 -17.65
C THR A 98 -4.18 1.87 -16.69
N LEU A 99 -4.77 1.57 -15.54
CA LEU A 99 -4.27 0.55 -14.62
C LEU A 99 -4.18 -0.82 -15.32
N GLY A 100 -5.21 -1.23 -16.06
CA GLY A 100 -5.21 -2.48 -16.81
C GLY A 100 -4.17 -2.53 -17.94
N LYS A 101 -3.85 -1.38 -18.56
CA LYS A 101 -2.80 -1.28 -19.59
C LYS A 101 -1.41 -1.61 -19.04
N HIS A 102 -1.11 -1.17 -17.82
CA HIS A 102 0.22 -1.29 -17.22
C HIS A 102 0.36 -2.44 -16.21
N ALA A 103 -0.77 -3.00 -15.76
CA ALA A 103 -0.81 -4.17 -14.89
C ALA A 103 -1.94 -5.10 -15.31
N GLU A 104 -1.60 -6.08 -16.17
CA GLU A 104 -2.54 -7.04 -16.75
C GLU A 104 -3.40 -7.75 -15.70
N ARG A 105 -2.81 -8.02 -14.53
CA ARG A 105 -3.50 -8.65 -13.40
C ARG A 105 -4.74 -7.90 -12.90
N PHE A 106 -4.83 -6.59 -13.13
CA PHE A 106 -5.98 -5.76 -12.74
C PHE A 106 -6.94 -5.47 -13.90
N VAL A 107 -6.78 -6.10 -15.07
CA VAL A 107 -7.68 -5.92 -16.23
C VAL A 107 -9.05 -6.53 -15.97
N GLY A 108 -9.07 -7.73 -15.39
CA GLY A 108 -10.28 -8.51 -15.16
C GLY A 108 -11.25 -7.89 -14.16
N TYR A 109 -12.27 -8.69 -13.84
CA TYR A 109 -13.30 -8.39 -12.86
C TYR A 109 -13.25 -9.38 -11.69
N ASP A 110 -12.08 -9.96 -11.42
CA ASP A 110 -11.87 -10.82 -10.26
C ASP A 110 -11.69 -9.96 -9.00
N GLN A 111 -11.85 -10.59 -7.83
CA GLN A 111 -11.50 -9.91 -6.59
C GLN A 111 -9.98 -9.85 -6.43
N HIS A 112 -9.48 -8.71 -5.95
CA HIS A 112 -8.06 -8.47 -5.71
C HIS A 112 -7.84 -7.93 -4.30
N ASP A 113 -6.59 -8.06 -3.83
CA ASP A 113 -6.16 -7.43 -2.60
C ASP A 113 -5.92 -5.92 -2.81
N SER A 114 -6.54 -5.09 -1.99
CA SER A 114 -6.33 -3.64 -2.00
C SER A 114 -4.89 -3.22 -1.67
N GLN A 115 -4.18 -4.00 -0.84
CA GLN A 115 -2.80 -3.72 -0.45
C GLN A 115 -1.85 -3.93 -1.63
N GLU A 116 -2.13 -4.94 -2.45
CA GLU A 116 -1.35 -5.22 -3.65
C GLU A 116 -1.49 -4.08 -4.66
N LEU A 117 -2.72 -3.59 -4.87
CA LEU A 117 -2.92 -2.41 -5.70
C LEU A 117 -2.27 -1.16 -5.10
N ALA A 118 -2.36 -0.96 -3.77
CA ALA A 118 -1.75 0.20 -3.11
C ALA A 118 -0.24 0.23 -3.31
N THR A 119 0.40 -0.93 -3.17
CA THR A 119 1.84 -1.11 -3.41
C THR A 119 2.20 -0.77 -4.85
N TYR A 120 1.50 -1.38 -5.81
CA TYR A 120 1.74 -1.14 -7.23
C TYR A 120 1.55 0.33 -7.59
N LEU A 121 0.49 0.96 -7.07
CA LEU A 121 0.19 2.35 -7.41
C LEU A 121 1.19 3.32 -6.79
N LEU A 122 1.62 3.12 -5.54
CA LEU A 122 2.67 3.94 -4.94
C LEU A 122 3.99 3.85 -5.72
N ASP A 123 4.37 2.63 -6.13
CA ASP A 123 5.56 2.39 -6.95
C ASP A 123 5.45 3.05 -8.33
N ALA A 124 4.31 2.88 -9.01
CA ALA A 124 4.08 3.50 -10.31
C ALA A 124 4.06 5.03 -10.25
N LEU A 125 3.41 5.62 -9.24
CA LEU A 125 3.41 7.07 -9.05
C LEU A 125 4.81 7.59 -8.70
N HIS A 126 5.56 6.84 -7.90
CA HIS A 126 6.96 7.14 -7.60
C HIS A 126 7.82 7.15 -8.86
N GLU A 127 7.74 6.09 -9.68
CA GLU A 127 8.57 5.95 -10.87
C GLU A 127 8.17 6.92 -11.99
N ASP A 128 6.87 7.22 -12.14
CA ASP A 128 6.37 8.24 -13.05
C ASP A 128 6.82 9.66 -12.67
N THR A 129 7.12 9.93 -11.39
CA THR A 129 7.59 11.25 -10.91
C THR A 129 9.01 11.21 -10.34
N ASN A 130 9.80 10.20 -10.71
CA ASN A 130 11.17 10.06 -10.26
C ASN A 130 12.09 11.02 -11.02
N LEU A 131 12.67 11.97 -10.31
CA LEU A 131 13.60 12.97 -10.83
C LEU A 131 14.93 12.36 -11.29
N VAL A 132 15.26 11.15 -10.82
CA VAL A 132 16.45 10.43 -11.29
C VAL A 132 16.17 9.76 -12.63
N THR A 133 16.65 10.38 -13.71
CA THR A 133 16.46 9.87 -15.08
C THR A 133 17.40 8.74 -15.46
N LYS A 134 18.61 8.72 -14.88
CA LYS A 134 19.62 7.68 -15.14
C LYS A 134 20.07 7.05 -13.82
N LYS A 135 19.48 5.90 -13.49
CA LYS A 135 19.78 5.17 -12.25
C LYS A 135 21.16 4.51 -12.34
N PRO A 136 22.17 4.95 -11.56
CA PRO A 136 23.47 4.31 -11.56
C PRO A 136 23.39 2.91 -10.93
N TYR A 137 24.25 1.99 -11.37
CA TYR A 137 24.44 0.74 -10.63
C TYR A 137 25.05 1.07 -9.27
N VAL A 138 24.44 0.54 -8.22
CA VAL A 138 24.91 0.69 -6.84
C VAL A 138 24.85 -0.69 -6.21
N GLU A 139 25.98 -1.17 -5.73
CA GLU A 139 26.01 -2.40 -4.95
C GLU A 139 25.32 -2.15 -3.60
N LYS A 140 24.49 -3.10 -3.18
CA LYS A 140 23.74 -2.98 -1.93
C LYS A 140 24.72 -2.94 -0.76
N PRO A 141 24.74 -1.87 0.05
CA PRO A 141 25.67 -1.77 1.16
C PRO A 141 25.29 -2.74 2.28
N GLU A 142 26.27 -3.47 2.80
CA GLU A 142 26.21 -4.20 4.06
C GLU A 142 27.02 -3.41 5.09
N GLN A 143 26.51 -3.28 6.32
CA GLN A 143 27.21 -2.59 7.41
C GLN A 143 28.55 -3.26 7.67
N LYS A 144 29.63 -2.48 7.66
CA LYS A 144 30.96 -2.98 8.02
C LYS A 144 31.13 -3.07 9.53
N ASP A 145 32.02 -3.95 9.99
CA ASP A 145 32.31 -4.12 11.43
C ASP A 145 32.81 -2.83 12.10
N THR A 146 33.35 -1.88 11.33
CA THR A 146 33.86 -0.59 11.81
C THR A 146 32.83 0.54 11.79
N GLU A 147 31.65 0.33 11.20
CA GLU A 147 30.63 1.35 10.99
C GLU A 147 29.55 1.27 12.07
N SER A 148 29.16 2.41 12.63
CA SER A 148 27.98 2.51 13.48
C SER A 148 26.69 2.29 12.67
N ASP A 149 25.60 1.99 13.38
CA ASP A 149 24.28 1.86 12.73
C ASP A 149 23.87 3.14 11.99
N GLN A 150 24.17 4.30 12.57
CA GLN A 150 23.83 5.59 11.98
C GLN A 150 24.60 5.83 10.67
N GLU A 151 25.92 5.61 10.67
CA GLU A 151 26.75 5.78 9.47
C GLU A 151 26.34 4.82 8.35
N ALA A 152 26.04 3.57 8.69
CA ALA A 152 25.59 2.57 7.71
C ALA A 152 24.18 2.89 7.17
N ALA A 153 23.28 3.37 8.03
CA ALA A 153 21.94 3.83 7.63
C ALA A 153 22.01 5.03 6.68
N ASP A 154 22.81 6.05 7.03
CA ASP A 154 22.98 7.27 6.25
C ASP A 154 23.60 6.95 4.88
N ASN A 155 24.67 6.15 4.85
CA ASN A 155 25.29 5.71 3.59
C ASN A 155 24.28 4.92 2.72
N ALA A 156 23.52 4.00 3.30
CA ALA A 156 22.50 3.26 2.56
C ALA A 156 21.39 4.17 2.02
N TRP A 157 20.99 5.19 2.77
CA TRP A 157 19.99 6.16 2.34
C TRP A 157 20.50 7.08 1.23
N GLU A 158 21.73 7.58 1.35
CA GLU A 158 22.37 8.38 0.29
C GLU A 158 22.49 7.59 -1.02
N LEU A 159 22.85 6.30 -0.93
CA LEU A 159 22.91 5.40 -2.08
C LEU A 159 21.52 5.13 -2.68
N HIS A 160 20.48 5.04 -1.87
CA HIS A 160 19.10 4.95 -2.32
C HIS A 160 18.66 6.22 -3.08
N LEU A 161 18.94 7.40 -2.52
CA LEU A 161 18.58 8.69 -3.13
C LEU A 161 19.29 8.99 -4.46
N LYS A 162 20.45 8.36 -4.72
CA LYS A 162 21.10 8.42 -6.05
C LYS A 162 20.29 7.78 -7.17
N ARG A 163 19.34 6.91 -6.81
CA ARG A 163 18.49 6.15 -7.75
C ARG A 163 17.04 6.58 -7.68
N GLU A 164 16.58 7.00 -6.51
CA GLU A 164 15.19 7.27 -6.23
C GLU A 164 15.01 8.67 -5.64
N ASN A 165 14.31 9.56 -6.34
CA ASN A 165 14.01 10.90 -5.85
C ASN A 165 12.65 11.36 -6.39
N SER A 166 11.62 11.38 -5.56
CA SER A 166 10.28 11.86 -5.94
C SER A 166 9.55 12.39 -4.71
N LYS A 167 8.49 13.18 -4.94
CA LYS A 167 7.56 13.58 -3.87
C LYS A 167 6.80 12.41 -3.25
N VAL A 168 6.60 11.31 -3.98
CA VAL A 168 6.00 10.10 -3.39
C VAL A 168 6.97 9.51 -2.35
N LEU A 169 8.23 9.31 -2.73
CA LEU A 169 9.28 8.82 -1.83
C LEU A 169 9.39 9.66 -0.56
N GLU A 170 9.43 10.99 -0.69
CA GLU A 170 9.54 11.93 0.44
C GLU A 170 8.44 11.73 1.50
N ASN A 171 7.25 11.28 1.10
CA ASN A 171 6.09 11.17 1.98
C ASN A 171 5.84 9.77 2.54
N PHE A 172 6.29 8.72 1.85
CA PHE A 172 5.96 7.33 2.22
C PHE A 172 7.18 6.47 2.55
N MET A 173 8.37 6.85 2.09
CA MET A 173 9.54 6.00 2.25
C MET A 173 10.19 6.19 3.62
N GLY A 174 10.39 5.09 4.32
CA GLY A 174 11.24 4.99 5.50
C GLY A 174 12.38 4.01 5.28
N GLN A 175 13.13 3.73 6.34
CA GLN A 175 14.23 2.76 6.33
C GLN A 175 14.12 1.78 7.50
N ILE A 176 14.38 0.49 7.26
CA ILE A 176 14.41 -0.57 8.27
C ILE A 176 15.82 -1.15 8.38
N LYS A 177 16.24 -1.42 9.60
CA LYS A 177 17.43 -2.23 9.89
C LYS A 177 17.08 -3.72 9.86
N SER A 178 17.66 -4.45 8.92
CA SER A 178 17.53 -5.91 8.77
C SER A 178 18.80 -6.60 9.27
N ARG A 179 18.70 -7.50 10.26
CA ARG A 179 19.84 -8.29 10.76
C ARG A 179 19.59 -9.77 10.54
N VAL A 180 20.41 -10.41 9.71
CA VAL A 180 20.32 -11.83 9.38
C VAL A 180 21.54 -12.55 9.94
N GLN A 181 21.32 -13.55 10.79
CA GLN A 181 22.38 -14.40 11.33
C GLN A 181 22.34 -15.79 10.68
N CYS A 182 23.50 -16.29 10.25
CA CYS A 182 23.58 -17.62 9.67
C CYS A 182 23.23 -18.70 10.71
N CYS A 183 22.38 -19.65 10.34
CA CYS A 183 21.94 -20.74 11.22
C CYS A 183 22.87 -21.97 11.22
N LYS A 184 23.90 -22.00 10.36
CA LYS A 184 24.84 -23.13 10.27
C LYS A 184 25.73 -23.19 11.51
N ALA A 185 25.86 -24.38 12.10
CA ALA A 185 26.82 -24.63 13.17
C ALA A 185 28.23 -24.21 12.74
N ASN A 186 28.93 -23.46 13.60
CA ASN A 186 30.26 -22.87 13.36
C ASN A 186 30.32 -21.73 12.33
N CYS A 187 29.18 -21.18 11.89
CA CYS A 187 29.15 -19.97 11.08
C CYS A 187 28.71 -18.77 11.91
N ASN A 188 29.64 -17.90 12.29
CA ASN A 188 29.37 -16.69 13.08
C ASN A 188 29.02 -15.47 12.20
N ARG A 189 28.71 -15.67 10.91
CA ARG A 189 28.37 -14.57 10.01
C ARG A 189 27.05 -13.93 10.41
N VAL A 190 27.09 -12.61 10.60
CA VAL A 190 25.94 -11.74 10.78
C VAL A 190 25.99 -10.72 9.65
N SER A 191 24.85 -10.54 8.97
CA SER A 191 24.67 -9.54 7.93
C SER A 191 23.68 -8.50 8.40
N THR A 192 24.06 -7.23 8.35
CA THR A 192 23.17 -6.11 8.69
C THR A 192 23.03 -5.20 7.48
N THR A 193 21.81 -4.94 7.05
CA THR A 193 21.47 -4.04 5.95
C THR A 193 20.43 -3.02 6.38
N PHE A 194 20.39 -1.88 5.70
CA PHE A 194 19.40 -0.82 5.92
C PHE A 194 18.59 -0.64 4.64
N ASP A 195 17.33 -1.06 4.68
CA ASP A 195 16.50 -1.25 3.50
C ASP A 195 15.36 -0.21 3.46
N PRO A 196 15.12 0.45 2.32
CA PRO A 196 13.98 1.34 2.17
C PRO A 196 12.66 0.55 2.16
N PHE A 197 11.60 1.14 2.70
CA PHE A 197 10.24 0.57 2.67
C PHE A 197 9.19 1.67 2.52
N MET A 198 8.08 1.38 1.82
CA MET A 198 6.95 2.32 1.69
C MET A 198 5.78 2.01 2.64
N TYR A 199 5.70 0.78 3.15
CA TYR A 199 4.64 0.34 4.05
C TYR A 199 5.13 -0.79 4.97
N LEU A 200 4.46 -0.97 6.10
CA LEU A 200 4.75 -2.02 7.07
C LEU A 200 3.64 -3.07 7.03
N SER A 201 4.00 -4.29 6.63
CA SER A 201 3.13 -5.45 6.82
C SER A 201 3.30 -5.97 8.24
N VAL A 202 2.36 -5.64 9.12
CA VAL A 202 2.40 -6.05 10.53
C VAL A 202 1.68 -7.39 10.67
N PRO A 203 2.35 -8.45 11.16
CA PRO A 203 1.68 -9.72 11.40
C PRO A 203 0.64 -9.54 12.52
N ILE A 204 -0.56 -10.06 12.29
CA ILE A 204 -1.55 -10.17 13.36
C ILE A 204 -0.98 -11.20 14.36
N PRO A 205 -0.85 -10.85 15.66
CA PRO A 205 -0.51 -11.83 16.67
C PRO A 205 -1.51 -12.98 16.55
N GLY A 206 -1.02 -14.16 16.16
CA GLY A 206 -1.89 -15.33 16.10
C GLY A 206 -2.53 -15.51 17.46
N SER A 207 -3.80 -15.95 17.51
CA SER A 207 -4.35 -16.41 18.78
C SER A 207 -3.33 -17.37 19.38
N MET A 208 -2.80 -17.02 20.56
CA MET A 208 -1.85 -17.87 21.27
C MET A 208 -2.54 -19.15 21.73
N GLU A 209 -3.86 -19.24 21.56
CA GLU A 209 -4.69 -20.36 21.93
C GLU A 209 -5.07 -21.19 20.70
N ARG A 210 -5.20 -22.51 20.90
CA ARG A 210 -5.81 -23.48 19.99
C ARG A 210 -6.84 -24.28 20.78
N ILE A 211 -7.94 -24.63 20.12
CA ILE A 211 -8.94 -25.54 20.70
C ILE A 211 -8.59 -26.96 20.27
N LEU A 212 -8.28 -27.81 21.24
CA LEU A 212 -8.10 -29.24 21.03
C LEU A 212 -9.37 -30.00 21.40
N LYS A 213 -9.84 -30.85 20.48
CA LYS A 213 -10.94 -31.78 20.75
C LYS A 213 -10.36 -33.08 21.28
N VAL A 214 -10.48 -33.32 22.57
CA VAL A 214 -9.93 -34.48 23.27
C VAL A 214 -11.06 -35.46 23.59
N THR A 215 -10.81 -36.75 23.35
CA THR A 215 -11.70 -37.82 23.82
C THR A 215 -11.09 -38.47 25.04
N TYR A 216 -11.67 -38.23 26.21
CA TYR A 216 -11.25 -38.86 27.46
C TYR A 216 -11.90 -40.24 27.59
N VAL A 217 -11.07 -41.27 27.70
CA VAL A 217 -11.51 -42.66 27.93
C VAL A 217 -11.12 -43.04 29.36
N PRO A 218 -12.08 -43.11 30.30
CA PRO A 218 -11.78 -43.46 31.69
C PRO A 218 -11.32 -44.91 31.83
N MET A 219 -10.38 -45.17 32.74
CA MET A 219 -9.92 -46.53 33.05
C MET A 219 -11.01 -47.41 33.67
N ASN A 220 -12.00 -46.80 34.35
CA ASN A 220 -13.13 -47.54 34.88
C ASN A 220 -14.11 -47.88 33.74
N PRO A 221 -14.32 -49.17 33.41
CA PRO A 221 -15.19 -49.58 32.31
C PRO A 221 -16.68 -49.27 32.53
N GLN A 222 -17.09 -48.91 33.75
CA GLN A 222 -18.46 -48.45 34.05
C GLN A 222 -18.67 -46.96 33.71
N GLN A 223 -17.60 -46.19 33.51
CA GLN A 223 -17.67 -44.78 33.14
C GLN A 223 -17.68 -44.62 31.62
N ARG A 224 -18.55 -43.75 31.11
CA ARG A 224 -18.63 -43.48 29.67
C ARG A 224 -17.52 -42.54 29.22
N MET A 225 -17.05 -42.73 27.99
CA MET A 225 -16.12 -41.81 27.33
C MET A 225 -16.72 -40.40 27.20
N GLN A 226 -15.88 -39.39 27.36
CA GLN A 226 -16.27 -37.98 27.29
C GLN A 226 -15.55 -37.29 26.15
N LYS A 227 -16.26 -36.40 25.44
CA LYS A 227 -15.67 -35.50 24.44
C LYS A 227 -15.52 -34.13 25.07
N LEU A 228 -14.29 -33.62 25.10
CA LEU A 228 -13.93 -32.36 25.72
C LEU A 228 -13.33 -31.44 24.65
N GLU A 229 -13.64 -30.15 24.74
CA GLU A 229 -12.94 -29.10 24.00
C GLU A 229 -12.08 -28.33 24.98
N ILE A 230 -10.76 -28.39 24.79
CA ILE A 230 -9.77 -27.77 25.69
C ILE A 230 -9.08 -26.65 24.92
N THR A 231 -9.18 -25.43 25.45
CA THR A 231 -8.43 -24.28 24.93
C THR A 231 -7.05 -24.28 25.59
N ILE A 232 -6.00 -24.44 24.79
CA ILE A 232 -4.61 -24.45 25.28
C ILE A 232 -3.73 -23.52 24.46
N SER A 233 -2.58 -23.13 25.02
CA SER A 233 -1.58 -22.39 24.26
C SER A 233 -1.06 -23.21 23.05
N LYS A 234 -0.77 -22.55 21.93
CA LYS A 234 -0.08 -23.16 20.77
C LYS A 234 1.32 -23.66 21.12
N MET A 235 1.93 -23.11 22.16
CA MET A 235 3.22 -23.54 22.68
C MET A 235 3.08 -24.60 23.79
N ALA A 236 1.86 -24.92 24.23
CA ALA A 236 1.64 -25.88 25.31
C ALA A 236 2.03 -27.30 24.88
N THR A 237 2.72 -27.99 25.77
CA THR A 237 3.15 -29.38 25.61
C THR A 237 2.05 -30.36 26.04
N MET A 238 2.17 -31.64 25.68
CA MET A 238 1.24 -32.69 26.13
C MET A 238 1.15 -32.85 27.66
N LYS A 239 2.10 -32.28 28.41
CA LYS A 239 2.11 -32.28 29.88
C LYS A 239 1.18 -31.21 30.48
N GLU A 240 0.83 -30.20 29.70
CA GLU A 240 -0.06 -29.09 30.08
C GLU A 240 -1.53 -29.36 29.71
N LEU A 241 -1.79 -30.52 29.10
CA LEU A 241 -3.11 -31.12 28.85
C LEU A 241 -3.48 -32.08 29.97
#